data_AF-A0A963NFP9-F1
#
_entry.id   AF-A0A963NFP9-F1
#
_cell.length_a   1.000
_cell.length_b   1.000
_cell.length_c   1.000
_cell.angle_alpha   90.00
_cell.angle_beta   90.00
_cell.angle_gamma   90.00
#
_symmetry.space_group_name_H-M   'P 1'
#
loop_
_entity.id
_entity.type
_entity.pdbx_description
1 polymer ?
#
loop_
_entity_poly.entity_id
_entity_poly.type
_entity_poly.pdbx_seq_one_letter_code
_entity_poly.pdbx_strand_id
1 'polypeptide(L)'
;MDKKQHFHRKDLVRIAIDAMRDRGLEPEFPPHALKQLDAIDGPVLEDGPLVRDLTELPWCSIDNDDSLDLDQLTACSVMGSGAVKIWIAVADVDVLVKKNSAIDAHARINTTSVYTSARVFPMLPERLSTNLTSLNPGEERVAIVTEMVVDAEGEVTHSAVHRARVRNQAKLAYDAVAAWLTGDGPLPEAASAVPGMDEQLRTQDAVAQRMRVRRRAMGSLDFETFQPRAVFEGERVVGIHQQVQNRARQLIEEFMIATNTCTARFLAQHGCNALRRVVRSPERWLRIVQVAAKYGTVLPSTPDSRALEGFLARQRKADPLRFPDLSLVIVKLMGSGEYVVEHARGEPIGHFGLAVRDYTHSTAPNRR
;
A
#
# COMPACT_ATOMS: atom_id res chain seq x y z
N MET A 1 11.89 -33.06 33.25
CA MET A 1 12.88 -32.74 32.19
C MET A 1 12.13 -32.02 31.10
N ASP A 2 12.24 -30.71 31.12
CA ASP A 2 11.55 -29.78 30.22
C ASP A 2 12.21 -29.89 28.83
N LYS A 3 11.63 -30.67 27.91
CA LYS A 3 12.09 -30.67 26.52
C LYS A 3 11.71 -29.29 25.97
N LYS A 4 12.66 -28.36 25.97
CA LYS A 4 12.56 -27.13 25.17
C LYS A 4 12.21 -27.55 23.75
N GLN A 5 10.94 -27.40 23.37
CA GLN A 5 10.52 -27.58 21.99
C GLN A 5 11.24 -26.50 21.19
N HIS A 6 12.24 -26.91 20.42
CA HIS A 6 12.87 -26.07 19.43
C HIS A 6 11.96 -26.09 18.20
N PHE A 7 11.10 -25.07 18.08
CA PHE A 7 10.33 -24.87 16.85
C PHE A 7 11.28 -24.40 15.76
N HIS A 8 11.39 -25.20 14.70
CA HIS A 8 12.16 -24.84 13.52
C HIS A 8 11.28 -24.09 12.51
N ARG A 9 11.87 -23.33 11.60
CA ARG A 9 11.16 -22.62 10.53
C ARG A 9 10.25 -23.57 9.75
N LYS A 10 10.69 -24.80 9.46
CA LYS A 10 9.84 -25.86 8.87
C LYS A 10 8.55 -26.15 9.64
N ASP A 11 8.57 -26.13 10.98
CA ASP A 11 7.36 -26.32 11.79
C ASP A 11 6.40 -25.15 11.62
N LEU A 12 6.92 -23.92 11.61
CA LEU A 12 6.12 -22.72 11.36
C LEU A 12 5.52 -22.71 9.94
N VAL A 13 6.26 -23.19 8.94
CA VAL A 13 5.75 -23.35 7.58
C VAL A 13 4.61 -24.37 7.54
N ARG A 14 4.74 -25.52 8.20
CA ARG A 14 3.66 -26.51 8.29
C ARG A 14 2.41 -25.92 8.93
N ILE A 15 2.55 -25.24 10.06
CA ILE A 15 1.43 -24.57 10.75
C ILE A 15 0.76 -23.54 9.83
N ALA A 16 1.55 -22.76 9.08
CA ALA A 16 1.02 -21.80 8.14
C ALA A 16 0.27 -22.46 6.96
N ILE A 17 0.76 -23.58 6.44
CA ILE A 17 0.08 -24.36 5.40
C ILE A 17 -1.27 -24.89 5.90
N ASP A 18 -1.31 -25.44 7.12
CA ASP A 18 -2.55 -25.95 7.70
C ASP A 18 -3.55 -24.80 7.93
N ALA A 19 -3.09 -23.65 8.43
CA ALA A 19 -3.91 -22.46 8.59
C ALA A 19 -4.45 -21.90 7.26
N MET A 20 -3.67 -21.96 6.16
CA MET A 20 -4.16 -21.62 4.82
C MET A 20 -5.35 -22.49 4.44
N ARG A 21 -5.21 -23.82 4.58
CA ARG A 21 -6.25 -24.80 4.23
C ARG A 21 -7.50 -24.65 5.09
N ASP A 22 -7.35 -24.46 6.40
CA ASP A 22 -8.45 -24.25 7.33
C ASP A 22 -9.26 -22.99 7.01
N ARG A 23 -8.64 -22.01 6.34
CA ARG A 23 -9.28 -20.77 5.87
C ARG A 23 -9.77 -20.84 4.42
N GLY A 24 -9.72 -22.01 3.80
CA GLY A 24 -10.16 -22.23 2.41
C GLY A 24 -9.22 -21.64 1.36
N LEU A 25 -7.95 -21.38 1.73
CA LEU A 25 -6.91 -20.89 0.83
C LEU A 25 -6.03 -22.05 0.33
N GLU A 26 -5.46 -21.86 -0.85
CA GLU A 26 -4.57 -22.82 -1.50
C GLU A 26 -3.11 -22.44 -1.24
N PRO A 27 -2.35 -23.23 -0.46
CA PRO A 27 -0.96 -22.92 -0.14
C PRO A 27 0.02 -23.15 -1.30
N GLU A 28 -0.37 -23.95 -2.30
CA GLU A 28 0.45 -24.32 -3.45
C GLU A 28 -0.34 -24.07 -4.74
N PHE A 29 0.35 -23.70 -5.81
CA PHE A 29 -0.28 -23.45 -7.12
C PHE A 29 -0.71 -24.76 -7.78
N PRO A 30 -1.91 -24.82 -8.39
CA PRO A 30 -2.35 -26.03 -9.07
C PRO A 30 -1.60 -26.24 -10.40
N PRO A 31 -1.47 -27.48 -10.90
CA PRO A 31 -0.66 -27.78 -12.09
C PRO A 31 -1.05 -27.00 -13.36
N HIS A 32 -2.33 -26.67 -13.52
CA HIS A 32 -2.81 -25.90 -14.67
C HIS A 32 -2.38 -24.42 -14.61
N ALA A 33 -2.24 -23.84 -13.42
CA ALA A 33 -1.71 -22.48 -13.25
C ALA A 33 -0.20 -22.45 -13.56
N LEU A 34 0.55 -23.46 -13.10
CA LEU A 34 1.97 -23.61 -13.44
C LEU A 34 2.18 -23.82 -14.94
N LYS A 35 1.37 -24.67 -15.58
CA LYS A 35 1.41 -24.85 -17.04
C LYS A 35 1.12 -23.56 -17.81
N GLN A 36 0.19 -22.73 -17.32
CA GLN A 36 -0.04 -21.41 -17.91
C GLN A 36 1.19 -20.51 -17.75
N LEU A 37 1.81 -20.49 -16.56
CA LEU A 37 3.02 -19.71 -16.30
C LEU A 37 4.18 -20.10 -17.22
N ASP A 38 4.38 -21.40 -17.44
CA ASP A 38 5.45 -21.93 -18.30
C ASP A 38 5.26 -21.52 -19.77
N ALA A 39 4.03 -21.26 -20.19
CA ALA A 39 3.70 -20.79 -21.54
C ALA A 39 3.85 -19.27 -21.73
N ILE A 40 4.20 -18.51 -20.68
CA ILE A 40 4.48 -17.07 -20.78
C ILE A 40 5.97 -16.90 -21.12
N ASP A 41 6.26 -16.41 -22.32
CA ASP A 41 7.63 -16.27 -22.84
C ASP A 41 8.40 -15.11 -22.18
N GLY A 42 7.71 -14.03 -21.80
CA GLY A 42 8.34 -12.86 -21.19
C GLY A 42 7.35 -11.77 -20.80
N PRO A 43 7.84 -10.63 -20.28
CA PRO A 43 7.02 -9.46 -20.03
C PRO A 43 6.33 -8.99 -21.31
N VAL A 44 5.11 -8.47 -21.20
CA VAL A 44 4.43 -7.86 -22.34
C VAL A 44 4.83 -6.40 -22.43
N LEU A 45 5.40 -6.03 -23.58
CA LEU A 45 5.45 -4.65 -24.04
C LEU A 45 4.24 -4.44 -24.94
N GLU A 46 3.44 -3.42 -24.64
CA GLU A 46 2.29 -3.06 -25.45
C GLU A 46 2.56 -1.69 -26.08
N ASP A 47 2.56 -1.67 -27.41
CA ASP A 47 2.68 -0.46 -28.20
C ASP A 47 1.35 -0.17 -28.90
N GLY A 48 0.91 1.09 -28.85
CA GLY A 48 -0.32 1.51 -29.51
C GLY A 48 -0.68 2.96 -29.19
N PRO A 49 -1.61 3.56 -29.95
CA PRO A 49 -1.99 4.97 -29.77
C PRO A 49 -2.62 5.27 -28.40
N LEU A 50 -3.05 4.24 -27.66
CA LEU A 50 -3.64 4.35 -26.33
C LEU A 50 -2.64 4.12 -25.19
N VAL A 51 -1.41 3.70 -25.50
CA VAL A 51 -0.34 3.49 -24.51
C VAL A 51 0.66 4.63 -24.67
N ARG A 52 0.76 5.48 -23.64
CA ARG A 52 1.71 6.60 -23.67
C ARG A 52 3.13 6.10 -23.42
N ASP A 53 4.11 6.77 -24.00
CA ASP A 53 5.50 6.57 -23.63
C ASP A 53 5.88 7.56 -22.51
N LEU A 54 6.20 7.04 -21.33
CA LEU A 54 6.67 7.80 -20.19
C LEU A 54 8.01 7.26 -19.67
N THR A 55 8.79 6.52 -20.47
CA THR A 55 10.04 5.88 -20.03
C THR A 55 11.12 6.88 -19.60
N GLU A 56 11.06 8.10 -20.14
CA GLU A 56 12.04 9.17 -19.87
C GLU A 56 11.80 9.92 -18.54
N LEU A 57 10.67 9.70 -17.87
CA LEU A 57 10.47 10.27 -16.53
C LEU A 57 11.44 9.60 -15.54
N PRO A 58 11.89 10.33 -14.50
CA PRO A 58 12.82 9.81 -13.49
C PRO A 58 12.10 8.88 -12.49
N TRP A 59 11.43 7.83 -12.97
CA TRP A 59 10.69 6.92 -12.11
C TRP A 59 11.58 6.24 -11.07
N CYS A 60 11.08 6.12 -9.84
CA CYS A 60 11.71 5.29 -8.82
C CYS A 60 10.70 4.43 -8.08
N SER A 61 11.17 3.31 -7.55
CA SER A 61 10.44 2.47 -6.58
C SER A 61 11.02 2.72 -5.19
N ILE A 62 10.18 2.68 -4.15
CA ILE A 62 10.63 2.77 -2.75
C ILE A 62 9.92 1.65 -1.99
N ASP A 63 10.68 0.62 -1.61
CA ASP A 63 10.15 -0.62 -1.03
C ASP A 63 11.03 -1.10 0.14
N ASN A 64 10.76 -2.29 0.68
CA ASN A 64 11.72 -2.91 1.60
C ASN A 64 12.95 -3.39 0.81
N ASP A 65 14.09 -3.53 1.47
CA ASP A 65 15.34 -3.95 0.82
C ASP A 65 15.18 -5.27 0.04
N ASP A 66 14.45 -6.21 0.63
CA ASP A 66 14.20 -7.57 0.13
C ASP A 66 13.02 -7.69 -0.83
N SER A 67 12.29 -6.60 -1.11
CA SER A 67 11.16 -6.62 -2.05
C SER A 67 11.61 -6.86 -3.49
N LEU A 68 10.95 -7.80 -4.16
CA LEU A 68 11.13 -8.13 -5.58
C LEU A 68 9.84 -7.93 -6.40
N ASP A 69 8.69 -7.88 -5.75
CA ASP A 69 7.36 -7.63 -6.31
C ASP A 69 7.04 -6.13 -6.32
N LEU A 70 7.77 -5.37 -7.15
CA LEU A 70 7.66 -3.92 -7.22
C LEU A 70 6.37 -3.52 -7.96
N ASP A 71 5.31 -3.27 -7.18
CA ASP A 71 3.98 -2.93 -7.69
C ASP A 71 3.92 -1.52 -8.32
N GLN A 72 4.79 -0.60 -7.89
CA GLN A 72 4.57 0.83 -8.09
C GLN A 72 5.84 1.64 -8.29
N LEU A 73 5.74 2.69 -9.12
CA LEU A 73 6.77 3.71 -9.31
C LEU A 73 6.21 5.11 -9.06
N THR A 74 7.06 6.03 -8.63
CA THR A 74 6.72 7.44 -8.42
C THR A 74 7.64 8.35 -9.24
N ALA A 75 7.05 9.42 -9.79
CA ALA A 75 7.79 10.52 -10.40
C ALA A 75 7.05 11.84 -10.13
N CYS A 76 7.73 12.99 -10.19
CA CYS A 76 7.08 14.29 -10.07
C CYS A 76 7.74 15.39 -10.91
N SER A 77 6.98 16.47 -11.13
CA SER A 77 7.46 17.69 -11.77
C SER A 77 6.81 18.90 -11.11
N VAL A 78 7.63 19.88 -10.74
CA VAL A 78 7.17 21.14 -10.16
C VAL A 78 6.43 21.96 -11.21
N MET A 79 5.31 22.57 -10.82
CA MET A 79 4.52 23.48 -11.65
C MET A 79 4.58 24.90 -11.07
N GLY A 80 3.88 25.84 -11.71
CA GLY A 80 3.72 27.20 -11.20
C GLY A 80 2.92 27.24 -9.88
N SER A 81 3.08 28.33 -9.13
CA SER A 81 2.29 28.64 -7.92
C SER A 81 2.34 27.58 -6.81
N GLY A 82 3.44 26.82 -6.70
CA GLY A 82 3.63 25.80 -5.66
C GLY A 82 2.90 24.48 -5.91
N ALA A 83 2.21 24.35 -7.05
CA ALA A 83 1.63 23.09 -7.48
C ALA A 83 2.70 22.10 -7.97
N VAL A 84 2.43 20.81 -7.84
CA VAL A 84 3.31 19.74 -8.29
C VAL A 84 2.49 18.68 -9.01
N LYS A 85 2.94 18.27 -10.20
CA LYS A 85 2.39 17.10 -10.89
C LYS A 85 3.08 15.85 -10.33
N ILE A 86 2.29 14.91 -9.83
CA ILE A 86 2.75 13.60 -9.37
C ILE A 86 2.25 12.55 -10.35
N TRP A 87 3.14 11.62 -10.71
CA TRP A 87 2.79 10.41 -11.43
C TRP A 87 3.03 9.20 -10.56
N ILE A 88 2.05 8.29 -10.57
CA ILE A 88 2.15 6.98 -9.94
C ILE A 88 1.86 5.93 -11.00
N ALA A 89 2.86 5.11 -11.32
CA ALA A 89 2.70 3.96 -12.19
C ALA A 89 2.43 2.73 -11.34
N VAL A 90 1.43 1.92 -11.70
CA VAL A 90 1.13 0.64 -11.06
C VAL A 90 1.25 -0.48 -12.10
N ALA A 91 1.91 -1.57 -11.73
CA ALA A 91 2.10 -2.75 -12.56
C ALA A 91 0.78 -3.22 -13.20
N ASP A 92 0.78 -3.45 -14.51
CA ASP A 92 -0.41 -3.90 -15.21
C ASP A 92 -0.50 -5.43 -15.26
N VAL A 93 -0.95 -6.04 -14.15
CA VAL A 93 -1.01 -7.51 -14.00
C VAL A 93 -2.01 -8.16 -14.97
N ASP A 94 -3.11 -7.47 -15.31
CA ASP A 94 -4.14 -7.98 -16.23
C ASP A 94 -3.62 -8.17 -17.66
N VAL A 95 -2.47 -7.57 -18.04
CA VAL A 95 -1.85 -7.84 -19.34
C VAL A 95 -1.47 -9.32 -19.50
N LEU A 96 -1.07 -9.98 -18.40
CA LEU A 96 -0.63 -11.38 -18.37
C LEU A 96 -1.63 -12.33 -17.70
N VAL A 97 -2.41 -11.84 -16.74
CA VAL A 97 -3.40 -12.65 -15.99
C VAL A 97 -4.81 -12.33 -16.46
N LYS A 98 -5.20 -12.91 -17.59
CA LYS A 98 -6.54 -12.69 -18.13
C LYS A 98 -7.61 -13.33 -17.25
N LYS A 99 -8.74 -12.64 -17.14
CA LYS A 99 -9.96 -13.14 -16.48
C LYS A 99 -10.31 -14.55 -16.95
N ASN A 100 -10.66 -15.41 -16.00
CA ASN A 100 -10.99 -16.83 -16.17
C ASN A 100 -9.83 -17.72 -16.65
N SER A 101 -8.58 -17.24 -16.61
CA SER A 101 -7.40 -18.09 -16.81
C SER A 101 -7.13 -18.96 -15.57
N ALA A 102 -6.20 -19.91 -15.70
CA ALA A 102 -5.81 -20.81 -14.60
C ALA A 102 -5.18 -20.05 -13.42
N ILE A 103 -4.33 -19.07 -13.72
CA ILE A 103 -3.71 -18.19 -12.71
C ILE A 103 -4.78 -17.31 -12.06
N ASP A 104 -5.72 -16.74 -12.83
CA ASP A 104 -6.83 -15.95 -12.29
C ASP A 104 -7.74 -16.78 -11.36
N ALA A 105 -7.99 -18.05 -11.69
CA ALA A 105 -8.78 -18.93 -10.84
C ALA A 105 -8.12 -19.14 -9.46
N HIS A 106 -6.81 -19.38 -9.41
CA HIS A 106 -6.09 -19.50 -8.14
C HIS A 106 -6.01 -18.16 -7.40
N ALA A 107 -5.70 -17.07 -8.09
CA ALA A 107 -5.66 -15.73 -7.51
C ALA A 107 -7.00 -15.35 -6.86
N ARG A 108 -8.12 -15.72 -7.50
CA ARG A 108 -9.47 -15.53 -6.97
C ARG A 108 -9.76 -16.34 -5.71
N ILE A 109 -9.27 -17.58 -5.63
CA ILE A 109 -9.42 -18.43 -4.43
C ILE A 109 -8.65 -17.79 -3.27
N ASN A 110 -7.40 -17.41 -3.49
CA ASN A 110 -6.57 -16.86 -2.44
C ASN A 110 -6.90 -15.39 -2.10
N THR A 111 -7.43 -14.63 -3.07
CA THR A 111 -7.79 -13.20 -3.01
C THR A 111 -6.64 -12.25 -2.66
N THR A 112 -5.60 -12.71 -1.98
CA THR A 112 -4.45 -11.91 -1.55
C THR A 112 -3.24 -12.79 -1.25
N SER A 113 -2.04 -12.20 -1.31
CA SER A 113 -0.83 -12.84 -0.79
C SER A 113 -0.89 -12.90 0.74
N VAL A 114 -0.58 -14.06 1.32
CA VAL A 114 -0.54 -14.26 2.78
C VAL A 114 0.90 -14.23 3.27
N TYR A 115 1.23 -13.21 4.06
CA TYR A 115 2.56 -13.02 4.64
C TYR A 115 2.60 -13.61 6.04
N THR A 116 3.36 -14.69 6.22
CA THR A 116 3.68 -15.24 7.54
C THR A 116 5.15 -14.99 7.87
N SER A 117 5.54 -15.14 9.13
CA SER A 117 6.95 -14.97 9.53
C SER A 117 7.89 -15.97 8.86
N ALA A 118 7.42 -17.18 8.54
CA ALA A 118 8.28 -18.25 8.03
C ALA A 118 8.29 -18.35 6.50
N ARG A 119 7.14 -18.11 5.86
CA ARG A 119 6.92 -18.23 4.40
C ARG A 119 5.87 -17.23 3.93
N VAL A 120 6.11 -16.64 2.77
CA VAL A 120 5.10 -15.89 2.02
C VAL A 120 4.37 -16.85 1.09
N PHE A 121 3.05 -16.76 1.06
CA PHE A 121 2.18 -17.51 0.15
C PHE A 121 1.63 -16.50 -0.85
N PRO A 122 2.27 -16.35 -2.03
CA PRO A 122 1.90 -15.29 -2.95
C PRO A 122 0.57 -15.62 -3.65
N MET A 123 -0.22 -14.58 -3.94
CA MET A 123 -1.45 -14.70 -4.72
C MET A 123 -1.19 -15.14 -6.16
N LEU A 124 -0.06 -14.71 -6.70
CA LEU A 124 0.41 -14.96 -8.05
C LEU A 124 1.70 -15.78 -8.02
N PRO A 125 1.98 -16.62 -9.04
CA PRO A 125 3.24 -17.34 -9.10
C PRO A 125 4.45 -16.40 -9.06
N GLU A 126 5.52 -16.81 -8.37
CA GLU A 126 6.67 -15.93 -8.09
C GLU A 126 7.29 -15.32 -9.35
N ARG A 127 7.54 -16.13 -10.39
CA ARG A 127 8.06 -15.63 -11.69
C ARG A 127 7.16 -14.54 -12.29
N LEU A 128 5.85 -14.60 -12.05
CA LEU A 128 4.95 -13.56 -12.50
C LEU A 128 5.16 -12.28 -11.67
N SER A 129 4.97 -12.36 -10.35
CA SER A 129 4.95 -11.19 -9.46
C SER A 129 6.31 -10.52 -9.27
N THR A 130 7.42 -11.25 -9.35
CA THR A 130 8.78 -10.70 -9.09
C THR A 130 9.58 -10.39 -10.34
N ASN A 131 9.09 -10.81 -11.52
CA ASN A 131 9.77 -10.57 -12.79
C ASN A 131 8.81 -10.00 -13.83
N LEU A 132 7.86 -10.82 -14.31
CA LEU A 132 7.09 -10.50 -15.52
C LEU A 132 6.22 -9.25 -15.37
N THR A 133 5.61 -9.04 -14.20
CA THR A 133 4.78 -7.86 -13.90
C THR A 133 5.46 -6.87 -12.97
N SER A 134 6.54 -7.26 -12.30
CA SER A 134 7.30 -6.36 -11.42
C SER A 134 7.93 -5.21 -12.20
N LEU A 135 7.86 -4.00 -11.64
CA LEU A 135 8.47 -2.79 -12.20
C LEU A 135 9.97 -2.74 -11.89
N ASN A 136 10.71 -3.76 -12.33
CA ASN A 136 12.13 -3.96 -12.04
C ASN A 136 13.03 -2.83 -12.58
N PRO A 137 14.13 -2.50 -11.87
CA PRO A 137 15.03 -1.42 -12.25
C PRO A 137 15.69 -1.67 -13.62
N GLY A 138 15.73 -0.63 -14.45
CA GLY A 138 16.30 -0.65 -15.80
C GLY A 138 15.41 -1.27 -16.87
N GLU A 139 14.27 -1.86 -16.50
CA GLU A 139 13.39 -2.56 -17.43
C GLU A 139 12.16 -1.73 -17.81
N GLU A 140 11.74 -1.85 -19.07
CA GLU A 140 10.46 -1.29 -19.52
C GLU A 140 9.31 -2.21 -19.13
N ARG A 141 8.22 -1.61 -18.68
CA ARG A 141 6.97 -2.28 -18.31
C ARG A 141 5.76 -1.45 -18.72
N VAL A 142 4.67 -2.15 -19.02
CA VAL A 142 3.35 -1.52 -19.13
C VAL A 142 2.78 -1.33 -17.73
N ALA A 143 2.22 -0.16 -17.50
CA ALA A 143 1.63 0.23 -16.22
C ALA A 143 0.33 1.02 -16.43
N ILE A 144 -0.54 0.95 -15.43
CA ILE A 144 -1.63 1.90 -15.26
C ILE A 144 -1.08 3.10 -14.49
N VAL A 145 -1.05 4.26 -15.14
CA VAL A 145 -0.53 5.51 -14.58
C VAL A 145 -1.67 6.40 -14.12
N THR A 146 -1.59 6.81 -12.86
CA THR A 146 -2.39 7.91 -12.32
C THR A 146 -1.54 9.17 -12.30
N GLU A 147 -1.96 10.18 -13.07
CA GLU A 147 -1.43 11.54 -12.95
C GLU A 147 -2.32 12.34 -12.00
N MET A 148 -1.71 13.14 -11.14
CA MET A 148 -2.43 14.05 -10.27
C MET A 148 -1.68 15.37 -10.12
N VAL A 149 -2.42 16.48 -10.03
CA VAL A 149 -1.87 17.80 -9.69
C VAL A 149 -2.23 18.09 -8.25
N VAL A 150 -1.21 18.25 -7.41
CA VAL A 150 -1.35 18.60 -5.99
C VAL A 150 -0.99 20.08 -5.82
N ASP A 151 -1.87 20.88 -5.25
CA ASP A 151 -1.63 22.30 -5.01
C ASP A 151 -0.71 22.58 -3.80
N ALA A 152 -0.55 23.86 -3.47
CA ALA A 152 0.27 24.31 -2.35
C ALA A 152 -0.33 23.89 -0.99
N GLU A 153 -1.64 23.65 -0.94
CA GLU A 153 -2.39 23.25 0.25
C GLU A 153 -2.47 21.72 0.43
N GLY A 154 -1.91 20.94 -0.51
CA GLY A 154 -1.91 19.48 -0.47
C GLY A 154 -3.23 18.85 -0.95
N GLU A 155 -4.04 19.59 -1.71
CA GLU A 155 -5.25 19.09 -2.36
C GLU A 155 -4.95 18.58 -3.78
N VAL A 156 -5.52 17.42 -4.12
CA VAL A 156 -5.53 16.94 -5.51
C VAL A 156 -6.61 17.70 -6.27
N THR A 157 -6.20 18.60 -7.17
CA THR A 157 -7.09 19.46 -7.95
C THR A 157 -7.49 18.86 -9.30
N HIS A 158 -6.59 18.05 -9.87
CA HIS A 158 -6.80 17.38 -11.16
C HIS A 158 -6.23 15.98 -11.10
N SER A 159 -6.86 15.03 -11.80
CA SER A 159 -6.33 13.68 -11.95
C SER A 159 -6.74 13.05 -13.28
N ALA A 160 -5.89 12.19 -13.81
CA ALA A 160 -6.19 11.36 -14.97
C ALA A 160 -5.61 9.95 -14.78
N VAL A 161 -6.27 8.94 -15.36
CA VAL A 161 -5.80 7.55 -15.37
C VAL A 161 -5.66 7.09 -16.81
N HIS A 162 -4.52 6.51 -17.17
CA HIS A 162 -4.27 5.96 -18.50
C HIS A 162 -3.16 4.90 -18.46
N ARG A 163 -3.00 4.13 -19.53
CA ARG A 163 -1.94 3.14 -19.66
C ARG A 163 -0.68 3.77 -20.27
N ALA A 164 0.50 3.35 -19.80
CA ALA A 164 1.78 3.84 -20.31
C ALA A 164 2.89 2.78 -20.24
N ARG A 165 3.93 2.95 -21.08
CA ARG A 165 5.25 2.34 -20.88
C ARG A 165 6.04 3.19 -19.89
N VAL A 166 6.65 2.55 -18.90
CA VAL A 166 7.48 3.18 -17.87
C VAL A 166 8.78 2.39 -17.71
N ARG A 167 9.84 3.07 -17.24
CA ARG A 167 11.13 2.46 -16.96
C ARG A 167 11.58 2.88 -15.58
N ASN A 168 11.77 1.92 -14.67
CA ASN A 168 12.22 2.20 -13.31
C ASN A 168 13.70 2.59 -13.32
N GLN A 169 14.02 3.85 -13.04
CA GLN A 169 15.40 4.35 -13.07
C GLN A 169 16.15 4.04 -11.76
N ALA A 170 15.44 3.84 -10.65
CA ALA A 170 16.05 3.55 -9.35
C ALA A 170 15.15 2.68 -8.44
N LYS A 171 15.69 1.54 -8.00
CA LYS A 171 15.15 0.79 -6.86
C LYS A 171 15.72 1.34 -5.57
N LEU A 172 14.85 1.90 -4.73
CA LEU A 172 15.23 2.51 -3.45
C LEU A 172 14.58 1.75 -2.29
N ALA A 173 15.20 1.90 -1.12
CA ALA A 173 14.73 1.30 0.11
C ALA A 173 14.15 2.36 1.06
N TYR A 174 13.05 2.03 1.73
CA TYR A 174 12.39 2.92 2.68
C TYR A 174 13.35 3.48 3.73
N ASP A 175 14.17 2.63 4.35
CA ASP A 175 15.00 3.05 5.48
C ASP A 175 16.19 3.91 5.02
N ALA A 176 16.78 3.61 3.87
CA ALA A 176 17.84 4.43 3.27
C ALA A 176 17.33 5.81 2.82
N VAL A 177 16.17 5.87 2.14
CA VAL A 177 15.57 7.14 1.73
C VAL A 177 15.15 7.96 2.95
N ALA A 178 14.57 7.33 3.98
CA ALA A 178 14.20 8.03 5.19
C ALA A 178 15.40 8.63 5.92
N ALA A 179 16.49 7.86 6.09
CA ALA A 179 17.73 8.36 6.71
C ALA A 179 18.31 9.55 5.94
N TRP A 180 18.30 9.50 4.60
CA TRP A 180 18.74 10.63 3.79
C TRP A 180 17.83 11.86 3.92
N LEU A 181 16.50 11.68 3.89
CA LEU A 181 15.54 12.77 4.05
C LEU A 181 15.69 13.48 5.42
N THR A 182 16.06 12.74 6.47
CA THR A 182 16.27 13.29 7.82
C THR A 182 17.68 13.80 8.08
N GLY A 183 18.63 13.58 7.16
CA GLY A 183 20.03 13.98 7.30
C GLY A 183 20.89 13.03 8.12
N ASP A 184 20.38 11.83 8.43
CA ASP A 184 21.07 10.78 9.18
C ASP A 184 21.86 9.81 8.28
N GLY A 185 21.78 9.97 6.95
CA GLY A 185 22.46 9.12 5.98
C GLY A 185 22.73 9.81 4.63
N PRO A 186 23.62 9.24 3.80
CA PRO A 186 23.88 9.75 2.46
C PRO A 186 22.72 9.44 1.51
N LEU A 187 22.66 10.16 0.38
CA LEU A 187 21.75 9.81 -0.71
C LEU A 187 22.03 8.35 -1.16
N PRO A 188 21.00 7.49 -1.33
CA PRO A 188 21.22 6.14 -1.81
C PRO A 188 21.93 6.12 -3.17
N GLU A 189 22.87 5.20 -3.37
CA GLU A 189 23.70 5.12 -4.59
C GLU A 189 22.86 5.07 -5.88
N ALA A 190 21.80 4.25 -5.89
CA ALA A 190 20.88 4.16 -7.02
C ALA A 190 20.16 5.49 -7.32
N ALA A 191 19.90 6.33 -6.31
CA ALA A 191 19.37 7.67 -6.52
C ALA A 191 20.46 8.63 -7.02
N SER A 192 21.67 8.57 -6.46
CA SER A 192 22.82 9.38 -6.91
C SER A 192 23.17 9.17 -8.38
N ALA A 193 22.90 7.97 -8.92
CA ALA A 193 23.14 7.63 -10.32
C ALA A 193 22.14 8.27 -11.30
N VAL A 194 21.01 8.79 -10.82
CA VAL A 194 19.94 9.37 -11.65
C VAL A 194 19.90 10.90 -11.45
N PRO A 195 20.22 11.70 -12.49
CA PRO A 195 20.22 13.15 -12.38
C PRO A 195 18.88 13.72 -11.88
N GLY A 196 18.94 14.58 -10.86
CA GLY A 196 17.76 15.25 -10.28
C GLY A 196 16.88 14.36 -9.39
N MET A 197 17.27 13.10 -9.13
CA MET A 197 16.50 12.20 -8.26
C MET A 197 16.42 12.72 -6.81
N ASP A 198 17.47 13.39 -6.33
CA ASP A 198 17.49 14.02 -5.02
C ASP A 198 16.47 15.17 -4.91
N GLU A 199 16.44 16.07 -5.89
CA GLU A 199 15.44 17.15 -5.94
C GLU A 199 14.01 16.57 -6.03
N GLN A 200 13.81 15.55 -6.86
CA GLN A 200 12.55 14.85 -6.98
C GLN A 200 12.11 14.25 -5.64
N LEU A 201 12.96 13.48 -4.95
CA LEU A 201 12.61 12.83 -3.70
C LEU A 201 12.27 13.86 -2.60
N ARG A 202 12.99 14.99 -2.53
CA ARG A 202 12.63 16.10 -1.61
C ARG A 202 11.29 16.73 -1.97
N THR A 203 11.02 16.91 -3.26
CA THR A 203 9.75 17.44 -3.74
C THR A 203 8.59 16.51 -3.40
N GLN A 204 8.76 15.20 -3.65
CA GLN A 204 7.77 14.19 -3.30
C GLN A 204 7.50 14.13 -1.79
N ASP A 205 8.55 14.18 -0.96
CA ASP A 205 8.41 14.25 0.50
C ASP A 205 7.62 15.50 0.91
N ALA A 206 8.01 16.69 0.42
CA ALA A 206 7.32 17.92 0.77
C ALA A 206 5.83 17.87 0.40
N VAL A 207 5.48 17.37 -0.79
CA VAL A 207 4.09 17.22 -1.23
C VAL A 207 3.34 16.24 -0.35
N ALA A 208 3.86 15.03 -0.14
CA ALA A 208 3.21 14.01 0.69
C ALA A 208 2.93 14.52 2.10
N GLN A 209 3.81 15.37 2.64
CA GLN A 209 3.70 15.83 4.01
C GLN A 209 2.66 16.95 4.15
N ARG A 210 2.50 17.79 3.12
CA ARG A 210 1.35 18.71 3.02
C ARG A 210 0.03 17.93 2.92
N MET A 211 -0.02 16.90 2.06
CA MET A 211 -1.19 16.02 1.93
C MET A 211 -1.54 15.36 3.27
N ARG A 212 -0.55 14.86 4.00
CA ARG A 212 -0.72 14.24 5.32
C ARG A 212 -1.31 15.20 6.35
N VAL A 213 -0.77 16.43 6.43
CA VAL A 213 -1.28 17.47 7.33
C VAL A 213 -2.73 17.80 6.99
N ARG A 214 -3.04 18.02 5.70
CA ARG A 214 -4.41 18.28 5.24
C ARG A 214 -5.35 17.14 5.59
N ARG A 215 -4.95 15.89 5.33
CA ARG A 215 -5.76 14.68 5.57
C ARG A 215 -6.10 14.52 7.06
N ARG A 216 -5.15 14.81 7.96
CA ARG A 216 -5.38 14.83 9.42
C ARG A 216 -6.35 15.94 9.83
N ALA A 217 -6.20 17.15 9.28
CA ALA A 217 -7.14 18.24 9.53
C ALA A 217 -8.58 17.89 9.05
N MET A 218 -8.70 17.01 8.05
CA MET A 218 -9.98 16.46 7.60
C MET A 218 -10.52 15.33 8.47
N GLY A 219 -9.75 14.85 9.44
CA GLY A 219 -10.14 13.84 10.43
C GLY A 219 -9.64 12.44 10.14
N SER A 220 -8.57 12.27 9.35
CA SER A 220 -7.96 10.95 9.18
C SER A 220 -7.31 10.47 10.47
N LEU A 221 -7.56 9.21 10.80
CA LEU A 221 -7.05 8.60 12.00
C LEU A 221 -5.66 8.05 11.72
N ASP A 222 -4.67 8.52 12.47
CA ASP A 222 -3.34 7.97 12.44
C ASP A 222 -3.23 6.95 13.59
N PHE A 223 -3.17 5.67 13.27
CA PHE A 223 -3.00 4.62 14.27
C PHE A 223 -1.56 4.14 14.29
N GLU A 224 -1.07 3.85 15.49
CA GLU A 224 0.20 3.14 15.65
C GLU A 224 -0.10 1.71 16.05
N THR A 225 0.30 0.75 15.21
CA THR A 225 0.14 -0.67 15.50
C THR A 225 1.51 -1.33 15.56
N PHE A 226 1.71 -2.19 16.55
CA PHE A 226 2.93 -2.96 16.68
C PHE A 226 2.96 -4.06 15.62
N GLN A 227 3.86 -3.94 14.64
CA GLN A 227 4.07 -4.91 13.57
C GLN A 227 5.39 -5.67 13.78
N PRO A 228 5.38 -6.77 14.54
CA PRO A 228 6.57 -7.57 14.78
C PRO A 228 6.92 -8.44 13.57
N ARG A 229 8.22 -8.52 13.27
CA ARG A 229 8.80 -9.48 12.33
C ARG A 229 9.80 -10.37 13.06
N ALA A 230 9.68 -11.68 12.89
CA ALA A 230 10.65 -12.62 13.42
C ALA A 230 11.94 -12.57 12.59
N VAL A 231 13.08 -12.59 13.28
CA VAL A 231 14.42 -12.67 12.68
C VAL A 231 14.90 -14.12 12.77
N PHE A 232 15.38 -14.65 11.66
CA PHE A 232 15.84 -16.04 11.56
C PHE A 232 17.35 -16.12 11.33
N GLU A 233 18.02 -17.00 12.06
CA GLU A 233 19.34 -17.52 11.71
C GLU A 233 19.19 -18.98 11.30
N GLY A 234 19.30 -19.24 9.99
CA GLY A 234 18.94 -20.53 9.40
C GLY A 234 17.48 -20.88 9.71
N GLU A 235 17.27 -21.96 10.46
CA GLU A 235 15.95 -22.48 10.82
C GLU A 235 15.43 -21.96 12.17
N ARG A 236 16.19 -21.14 12.89
CA ARG A 236 15.85 -20.72 14.26
C ARG A 236 15.44 -19.26 14.31
N VAL A 237 14.37 -18.97 15.04
CA VAL A 237 14.02 -17.59 15.44
C VAL A 237 15.03 -17.13 16.49
N VAL A 238 15.71 -16.02 16.22
CA VAL A 238 16.72 -15.43 17.11
C VAL A 238 16.33 -14.07 17.65
N GLY A 239 15.29 -13.45 17.09
CA GLY A 239 14.82 -12.15 17.53
C GLY A 239 13.46 -11.78 16.95
N ILE A 240 12.94 -10.65 17.42
CA ILE A 240 11.74 -10.00 16.89
C ILE A 240 12.08 -8.53 16.72
N HIS A 241 11.93 -8.01 15.51
CA HIS A 241 12.12 -6.61 15.20
C HIS A 241 10.79 -5.95 14.89
N GLN A 242 10.62 -4.71 15.33
CA GLN A 242 9.49 -3.89 14.96
C GLN A 242 9.81 -3.15 13.66
N GLN A 243 8.87 -3.17 12.71
CA GLN A 243 8.94 -2.28 11.58
C GLN A 243 8.37 -0.91 11.97
N VAL A 244 9.22 0.11 12.01
CA VAL A 244 8.84 1.47 12.40
C VAL A 244 8.36 2.24 11.16
N GLN A 245 7.28 3.01 11.33
CA GLN A 245 6.83 3.95 10.33
C GLN A 245 7.85 5.08 10.21
N ASN A 246 8.39 5.31 9.01
CA ASN A 246 9.42 6.31 8.77
C ASN A 246 8.95 7.32 7.70
N ARG A 247 9.79 8.32 7.41
CA ARG A 247 9.47 9.41 6.49
C ARG A 247 9.14 8.93 5.07
N ALA A 248 9.93 7.99 4.53
CA ALA A 248 9.72 7.44 3.20
C ALA A 248 8.46 6.56 3.10
N ARG A 249 8.13 5.80 4.16
CA ARG A 249 6.87 5.03 4.24
C ARG A 249 5.65 5.94 4.26
N GLN A 250 5.74 7.07 4.99
CA GLN A 250 4.68 8.09 4.97
C GLN A 250 4.51 8.72 3.58
N LEU A 251 5.62 9.01 2.88
CA LEU A 251 5.59 9.55 1.52
C LEU A 251 4.77 8.64 0.60
N ILE A 252 5.15 7.37 0.53
CA ILE A 252 4.47 6.39 -0.32
C ILE A 252 3.03 6.15 0.13
N GLU A 253 2.75 6.08 1.44
CA GLU A 253 1.39 5.93 1.98
C GLU A 253 0.44 7.02 1.45
N GLU A 254 0.83 8.29 1.50
CA GLU A 254 -0.02 9.39 1.04
C GLU A 254 -0.26 9.36 -0.46
N PHE A 255 0.78 9.06 -1.25
CA PHE A 255 0.63 8.91 -2.69
C PHE A 255 -0.28 7.74 -3.06
N MET A 256 -0.17 6.60 -2.38
CA MET A 256 -1.06 5.48 -2.62
C MET A 256 -2.50 5.78 -2.21
N ILE A 257 -2.71 6.47 -1.09
CA ILE A 257 -4.06 6.90 -0.68
C ILE A 257 -4.68 7.83 -1.76
N ALA A 258 -3.89 8.77 -2.28
CA ALA A 258 -4.35 9.68 -3.32
C ALA A 258 -4.63 8.97 -4.64
N THR A 259 -3.75 8.06 -5.08
CA THR A 259 -3.95 7.24 -6.28
C THR A 259 -5.21 6.41 -6.18
N ASN A 260 -5.39 5.70 -5.07
CA ASN A 260 -6.60 4.92 -4.77
C ASN A 260 -7.88 5.79 -4.85
N THR A 261 -7.82 7.03 -4.35
CA THR A 261 -8.94 7.99 -4.43
C THR A 261 -9.19 8.47 -5.86
N CYS A 262 -8.13 8.75 -6.61
CA CYS A 262 -8.22 9.16 -8.01
C CYS A 262 -8.77 8.04 -8.90
N THR A 263 -8.29 6.81 -8.74
CA THR A 263 -8.84 5.63 -9.44
C THR A 263 -10.31 5.44 -9.09
N ALA A 264 -10.68 5.62 -7.81
CA ALA A 264 -12.04 5.49 -7.37
C ALA A 264 -12.99 6.47 -8.10
N ARG A 265 -12.59 7.75 -8.16
CA ARG A 265 -13.31 8.82 -8.85
C ARG A 265 -13.35 8.60 -10.37
N PHE A 266 -12.23 8.17 -10.97
CA PHE A 266 -12.16 7.88 -12.39
C PHE A 266 -13.20 6.84 -12.80
N LEU A 267 -13.29 5.71 -12.08
CA LEU A 267 -14.28 4.66 -12.36
C LEU A 267 -15.72 5.16 -12.19
N ALA A 268 -15.99 5.97 -11.16
CA ALA A 268 -17.32 6.54 -10.93
C ALA A 268 -17.74 7.51 -12.06
N GLN A 269 -16.83 8.40 -12.49
CA GLN A 269 -17.08 9.35 -13.58
C GLN A 269 -17.39 8.66 -14.91
N HIS A 270 -16.84 7.45 -15.13
CA HIS A 270 -17.10 6.65 -16.32
C HIS A 270 -18.29 5.68 -16.16
N GLY A 271 -19.00 5.74 -15.03
CA GLY A 271 -20.17 4.89 -14.77
C GLY A 271 -19.83 3.41 -14.63
N CYS A 272 -18.60 3.06 -14.23
CA CYS A 272 -18.19 1.69 -14.01
C CYS A 272 -18.67 1.18 -12.66
N ASN A 273 -19.09 -0.08 -12.60
CA ASN A 273 -19.21 -0.77 -11.32
C ASN A 273 -17.79 -1.07 -10.81
N ALA A 274 -17.55 -0.83 -9.52
CA ALA A 274 -16.21 -0.98 -8.93
C ALA A 274 -16.30 -1.60 -7.53
N LEU A 275 -15.24 -2.30 -7.14
CA LEU A 275 -15.05 -2.68 -5.73
C LEU A 275 -14.53 -1.45 -4.97
N ARG A 276 -15.23 -1.07 -3.91
CA ARG A 276 -14.80 -0.03 -2.95
C ARG A 276 -14.25 -0.68 -1.70
N ARG A 277 -13.23 -0.06 -1.12
CA ARG A 277 -12.72 -0.41 0.20
C ARG A 277 -13.29 0.57 1.21
N VAL A 278 -14.17 0.10 2.08
CA VAL A 278 -14.94 0.97 2.97
C VAL A 278 -14.74 0.57 4.43
N VAL A 279 -14.81 1.59 5.28
CA VAL A 279 -14.96 1.45 6.74
C VAL A 279 -16.04 2.44 7.09
N ARG A 280 -17.31 2.01 7.15
CA ARG A 280 -18.46 2.92 7.17
C ARG A 280 -18.45 3.84 8.39
N SER A 281 -18.75 3.28 9.55
CA SER A 281 -18.75 3.96 10.84
C SER A 281 -18.28 2.95 11.88
N PRO A 282 -17.61 3.39 12.95
CA PRO A 282 -17.12 2.49 13.98
C PRO A 282 -18.24 1.60 14.53
N GLU A 283 -18.08 0.28 14.45
CA GLU A 283 -19.07 -0.70 14.94
C GLU A 283 -19.45 -0.46 16.41
N ARG A 284 -18.51 0.02 17.22
CA ARG A 284 -18.69 0.23 18.66
C ARG A 284 -18.35 1.67 19.08
N TRP A 285 -18.89 2.67 18.37
CA TRP A 285 -18.62 4.09 18.66
C TRP A 285 -18.86 4.49 20.12
N LEU A 286 -19.99 4.11 20.73
CA LEU A 286 -20.26 4.46 22.13
C LEU A 286 -19.22 3.87 23.10
N ARG A 287 -18.58 2.75 22.73
CA ARG A 287 -17.45 2.20 23.49
C ARG A 287 -16.18 3.03 23.30
N ILE A 288 -15.94 3.57 22.10
CA ILE A 288 -14.87 4.55 21.86
C ILE A 288 -15.08 5.80 22.70
N VAL A 289 -16.31 6.32 22.79
CA VAL A 289 -16.67 7.44 23.67
C VAL A 289 -16.34 7.12 25.14
N GLN A 290 -16.71 5.94 25.62
CA GLN A 290 -16.38 5.50 26.99
C GLN A 290 -14.87 5.35 27.22
N VAL A 291 -14.11 4.90 26.22
CA VAL A 291 -12.64 4.85 26.30
C VAL A 291 -12.09 6.27 26.43
N ALA A 292 -12.48 7.20 25.55
CA ALA A 292 -12.02 8.59 25.60
C ALA A 292 -12.34 9.27 26.94
N ALA A 293 -13.51 8.97 27.54
CA ALA A 293 -13.90 9.49 28.84
C ALA A 293 -12.94 9.07 29.97
N LYS A 294 -12.35 7.86 29.92
CA LYS A 294 -11.33 7.42 30.89
C LYS A 294 -10.04 8.25 30.82
N TYR A 295 -9.77 8.87 29.68
CA TYR A 295 -8.67 9.79 29.46
C TYR A 295 -9.11 11.26 29.60
N GLY A 296 -10.27 11.52 30.22
CA GLY A 296 -10.79 12.87 30.46
C GLY A 296 -11.24 13.62 29.20
N THR A 297 -11.46 12.93 28.07
CA THR A 297 -11.94 13.55 26.83
C THR A 297 -13.40 13.18 26.58
N VAL A 298 -14.23 14.19 26.28
CA VAL A 298 -15.62 13.99 25.85
C VAL A 298 -15.66 13.95 24.32
N LEU A 299 -16.15 12.83 23.77
CA LEU A 299 -16.45 12.70 22.35
C LEU A 299 -17.97 12.82 22.11
N PRO A 300 -18.41 13.24 20.91
CA PRO A 300 -19.83 13.27 20.56
C PRO A 300 -20.48 11.88 20.65
N SER A 301 -21.80 11.85 20.85
CA SER A 301 -22.58 10.60 20.90
C SER A 301 -22.70 9.91 19.53
N THR A 302 -22.52 10.66 18.45
CA THR A 302 -22.49 10.17 17.06
C THR A 302 -21.05 10.09 16.53
N PRO A 303 -20.72 9.15 15.62
CA PRO A 303 -19.39 9.04 15.04
C PRO A 303 -18.88 10.35 14.44
N ASP A 304 -17.71 10.78 14.89
CA ASP A 304 -17.02 11.97 14.41
C ASP A 304 -15.52 11.69 14.32
N SER A 305 -15.01 11.57 13.10
CA SER A 305 -13.61 11.23 12.85
C SER A 305 -12.65 12.35 13.26
N ARG A 306 -13.05 13.63 13.15
CA ARG A 306 -12.23 14.78 13.57
C ARG A 306 -12.11 14.85 15.09
N ALA A 307 -13.22 14.64 15.80
CA ALA A 307 -13.19 14.58 17.26
C ALA A 307 -12.31 13.42 17.76
N LEU A 308 -12.40 12.26 17.11
CA LEU A 308 -11.58 11.10 17.43
C LEU A 308 -10.09 11.32 17.10
N GLU A 309 -9.78 11.92 15.95
CA GLU A 309 -8.41 12.30 15.57
C GLU A 309 -7.80 13.22 16.63
N GLY A 310 -8.51 14.28 17.00
CA GLY A 310 -8.02 15.24 17.99
C GLY A 310 -7.79 14.58 19.37
N PHE A 311 -8.63 13.62 19.76
CA PHE A 311 -8.39 12.78 20.94
C PHE A 311 -7.09 11.97 20.80
N LEU A 312 -6.94 11.21 19.71
CA LEU A 312 -5.78 10.35 19.48
C LEU A 312 -4.47 11.15 19.39
N ALA A 313 -4.49 12.31 18.71
CA ALA A 313 -3.33 13.20 18.59
C ALA A 313 -2.86 13.71 19.96
N ARG A 314 -3.79 14.10 20.84
CA ARG A 314 -3.46 14.48 22.23
C ARG A 314 -2.86 13.33 23.02
N GLN A 315 -3.45 12.13 22.92
CA GLN A 315 -2.96 10.96 23.67
C GLN A 315 -1.57 10.52 23.18
N ARG A 316 -1.29 10.57 21.88
CA ARG A 316 0.04 10.27 21.35
C ARG A 316 1.11 11.21 21.90
N LYS A 317 0.80 12.51 22.00
CA LYS A 317 1.73 13.49 22.58
C LYS A 317 1.91 13.30 24.07
N ALA A 318 0.85 12.94 24.79
CA ALA A 318 0.87 12.80 26.25
C ALA A 318 1.58 11.52 26.72
N ASP A 319 1.38 10.39 26.04
CA ASP A 319 1.97 9.09 26.39
C ASP A 319 2.31 8.31 25.11
N PRO A 320 3.40 8.67 24.41
CA PRO A 320 3.80 8.00 23.17
C PRO A 320 4.14 6.52 23.38
N LEU A 321 4.60 6.15 24.57
CA LEU A 321 4.98 4.77 24.90
C LEU A 321 3.75 3.84 24.93
N ARG A 322 2.62 4.29 25.50
CA ARG A 322 1.38 3.50 25.58
C ARG A 322 0.36 3.82 24.47
N PHE A 323 0.63 4.80 23.63
CA PHE A 323 -0.24 5.14 22.51
C PHE A 323 -0.53 3.96 21.55
N PRO A 324 0.40 3.03 21.26
CA PRO A 324 0.10 1.85 20.45
C PRO A 324 -0.99 0.95 21.06
N ASP A 325 -1.05 0.83 22.39
CA ASP A 325 -2.09 0.06 23.07
C ASP A 325 -3.46 0.70 22.88
N LEU A 326 -3.55 2.03 23.10
CA LEU A 326 -4.77 2.79 22.85
C LEU A 326 -5.21 2.68 21.38
N SER A 327 -4.27 2.83 20.45
CA SER A 327 -4.52 2.67 19.01
C SER A 327 -5.14 1.31 18.71
N LEU A 328 -4.56 0.22 19.24
CA LEU A 328 -5.10 -1.13 19.05
C LEU A 328 -6.51 -1.29 19.63
N VAL A 329 -6.78 -0.71 20.81
CA VAL A 329 -8.13 -0.72 21.38
C VAL A 329 -9.13 -0.02 20.45
N ILE A 330 -8.79 1.17 19.96
CA ILE A 330 -9.69 1.93 19.08
C ILE A 330 -9.90 1.21 17.74
N VAL A 331 -8.83 0.67 17.13
CA VAL A 331 -8.92 -0.13 15.90
C VAL A 331 -9.86 -1.32 16.08
N LYS A 332 -9.76 -2.07 17.19
CA LYS A 332 -10.67 -3.19 17.48
C LYS A 332 -12.13 -2.77 17.68
N LEU A 333 -12.38 -1.53 18.10
CA LEU A 333 -13.74 -0.99 18.27
C LEU A 333 -14.31 -0.38 16.98
N MET A 334 -13.45 -0.02 16.02
CA MET A 334 -13.88 0.47 14.72
C MET A 334 -14.54 -0.62 13.87
N GLY A 335 -14.10 -1.88 14.01
CA GLY A 335 -14.54 -2.97 13.15
C GLY A 335 -13.65 -3.15 11.92
N SER A 336 -13.96 -4.16 11.12
CA SER A 336 -13.19 -4.48 9.92
C SER A 336 -13.56 -3.60 8.74
N GLY A 337 -12.58 -3.25 7.91
CA GLY A 337 -12.86 -2.73 6.57
C GLY A 337 -13.33 -3.83 5.63
N GLU A 338 -14.30 -3.51 4.79
CA GLU A 338 -14.95 -4.44 3.86
C GLU A 338 -14.74 -4.00 2.40
N TYR A 339 -14.83 -4.95 1.48
CA TYR A 339 -14.97 -4.65 0.06
C TYR A 339 -16.44 -4.73 -0.32
N VAL A 340 -16.96 -3.66 -0.91
CA VAL A 340 -18.36 -3.58 -1.35
C VAL A 340 -18.42 -3.22 -2.83
N VAL A 341 -19.42 -3.74 -3.52
CA VAL A 341 -19.69 -3.34 -4.90
C VAL A 341 -20.41 -1.99 -4.86
N GLU A 342 -19.80 -0.99 -5.48
CA GLU A 342 -20.48 0.27 -5.79
C GLU A 342 -21.01 0.22 -7.21
N HIS A 343 -22.30 0.53 -7.34
CA HIS A 343 -22.95 0.70 -8.62
C HIS A 343 -22.87 2.15 -9.06
N ALA A 344 -22.79 2.40 -10.36
CA ALA A 344 -22.61 3.72 -10.98
C ALA A 344 -23.61 4.83 -10.56
N ARG A 345 -24.72 4.49 -9.88
CA ARG A 345 -25.76 5.42 -9.41
C ARG A 345 -26.04 5.32 -7.91
N GLY A 346 -25.20 4.60 -7.14
CA GLY A 346 -25.33 4.48 -5.70
C GLY A 346 -24.75 5.69 -4.95
N GLU A 347 -25.20 5.91 -3.72
CA GLU A 347 -24.53 6.88 -2.84
C GLU A 347 -23.12 6.39 -2.47
N PRO A 348 -22.08 7.25 -2.56
CA PRO A 348 -20.72 6.87 -2.20
C PRO A 348 -20.63 6.44 -0.73
N ILE A 349 -20.09 5.24 -0.50
CA ILE A 349 -19.85 4.71 0.84
C ILE A 349 -18.43 5.09 1.26
N GLY A 350 -18.30 5.88 2.33
CA GLY A 350 -17.00 6.38 2.78
C GLY A 350 -16.14 5.43 3.61
N HIS A 351 -14.90 5.87 3.83
CA HIS A 351 -13.90 5.22 4.68
C HIS A 351 -13.56 6.12 5.89
N PHE A 352 -14.24 5.87 7.01
CA PHE A 352 -14.14 6.62 8.27
C PHE A 352 -12.70 6.85 8.73
N GLY A 353 -11.88 5.80 8.79
CA GLY A 353 -10.51 5.90 9.29
C GLY A 353 -9.58 6.76 8.42
N LEU A 354 -9.89 6.91 7.14
CA LEU A 354 -9.09 7.69 6.19
C LEU A 354 -9.67 9.09 5.95
N ALA A 355 -10.89 9.36 6.46
CA ALA A 355 -11.66 10.57 6.18
C ALA A 355 -11.85 10.85 4.67
N VAL A 356 -11.99 9.80 3.86
CA VAL A 356 -12.25 9.89 2.42
C VAL A 356 -13.56 9.19 2.08
N ARG A 357 -14.25 9.64 1.03
CA ARG A 357 -15.52 9.05 0.56
C ARG A 357 -15.34 8.04 -0.58
N ASP A 358 -14.43 8.33 -1.50
CA ASP A 358 -14.22 7.50 -2.70
C ASP A 358 -12.87 6.77 -2.57
N TYR A 359 -12.88 5.53 -2.07
CA TYR A 359 -11.64 4.77 -1.87
C TYR A 359 -11.76 3.34 -2.37
N THR A 360 -10.71 2.89 -3.07
CA THR A 360 -10.53 1.50 -3.52
C THR A 360 -9.08 1.08 -3.30
N HIS A 361 -8.74 -0.18 -3.53
CA HIS A 361 -7.35 -0.59 -3.64
C HIS A 361 -7.02 -0.80 -5.12
N SER A 362 -6.06 -0.03 -5.65
CA SER A 362 -5.60 -0.07 -7.03
C SER A 362 -4.08 -0.07 -7.18
N THR A 363 -3.32 -0.06 -6.07
CA THR A 363 -1.86 0.16 -6.07
C THR A 363 -1.04 -1.06 -5.67
N ALA A 364 -1.64 -2.25 -5.61
CA ALA A 364 -0.94 -3.47 -5.19
C ALA A 364 -1.41 -4.75 -5.92
N PRO A 365 -1.52 -4.75 -7.26
CA PRO A 365 -2.16 -5.82 -8.02
C PRO A 365 -1.40 -7.15 -8.00
N ASN A 366 -0.09 -7.18 -7.68
CA ASN A 366 0.63 -8.46 -7.57
C ASN A 366 0.21 -9.27 -6.34
N ARG A 367 -0.53 -8.68 -5.40
CA ARG A 367 -0.85 -9.27 -4.10
C ARG A 367 -2.29 -9.07 -3.64
N ARG A 368 -3.12 -8.35 -4.39
CA ARG A 368 -4.54 -8.09 -4.10
C ARG A 368 -5.36 -7.79 -5.35
#